data_AF-A0A848N6U4-F1
#
_entry.id   AF-A0A848N6U4-F1
#
_cell.length_a   1.000
_cell.length_b   1.000
_cell.length_c   1.000
_cell.angle_alpha   90.00
_cell.angle_beta   90.00
_cell.angle_gamma   90.00
#
_symmetry.space_group_name_H-M   'P 1'
#
loop_
_entity.id
_entity.type
_entity.pdbx_description
1 polymer ?
#
loop_
_entity_poly.entity_id
_entity_poly.type
_entity_poly.pdbx_seq_one_letter_code
_entity_poly.pdbx_strand_id
1 'polypeptide(L)'
;MKRYTEGNFEDEFAPHLGFTKKLIIEIPFEILSNQELSLNEKLMLGLDFSLKKKLGFNQMTNKKIGEFLNLHPNIVGNCRKNLLEKQYFIKKGRQYFLTDHYKTIHEAEINDTDKIENTDRRNIKLPIEIYSNKDLKTGEKLLWGEYNSMSKSIIEYFAKREYTAKRLSVSVESISNWTKALYEKGLLEEYKVISGYCIRRKIIITCSFDKK
;
A
#
# COMPACT_ATOMS: atom_id res chain seq x y z
N MET A 1 13.74 27.45 7.73
CA MET A 1 13.48 26.18 7.01
C MET A 1 13.53 25.03 8.01
N LYS A 2 12.40 24.42 8.35
CA LYS A 2 12.36 23.29 9.30
C LYS A 2 13.05 22.07 8.69
N ARG A 3 14.22 21.70 9.21
CA ARG A 3 14.85 20.39 8.96
C ARG A 3 14.31 19.43 10.02
N TYR A 4 13.75 18.30 9.58
CA TYR A 4 13.18 17.31 10.46
C TYR A 4 14.28 16.31 10.88
N THR A 5 14.68 16.37 12.15
CA THR A 5 15.34 15.29 12.89
C THR A 5 14.26 14.41 13.54
N GLU A 6 14.65 13.24 14.08
CA GLU A 6 13.79 12.13 14.51
C GLU A 6 12.61 12.51 15.45
N GLY A 7 12.64 13.67 16.12
CA GLY A 7 11.61 14.12 17.06
C GLY A 7 10.31 14.70 16.47
N ASN A 8 10.21 14.94 15.17
CA ASN A 8 9.05 15.64 14.59
C ASN A 8 7.94 14.72 14.04
N PHE A 9 7.95 13.42 14.37
CA PHE A 9 6.89 12.49 13.96
C PHE A 9 5.68 12.48 14.89
N GLU A 10 5.69 13.23 15.99
CA GLU A 10 4.79 12.98 17.13
C GLU A 10 3.33 13.43 17.02
N ASP A 11 2.94 14.19 15.99
CA ASP A 11 1.55 14.66 15.88
C ASP A 11 0.81 13.97 14.73
N GLU A 12 0.09 12.89 15.06
CA GLU A 12 -1.32 12.68 14.67
C GLU A 12 -1.89 11.36 15.23
N PHE A 13 -3.05 11.49 15.88
CA PHE A 13 -3.77 10.48 16.67
C PHE A 13 -4.70 9.64 15.76
N ALA A 14 -4.62 8.30 15.83
CA ALA A 14 -5.66 7.38 15.33
C ALA A 14 -6.01 6.37 16.45
N PRO A 15 -6.68 6.81 17.53
CA PRO A 15 -6.77 6.07 18.80
C PRO A 15 -7.60 4.79 18.75
N HIS A 16 -8.29 4.50 17.64
CA HIS A 16 -9.15 3.33 17.48
C HIS A 16 -8.43 2.11 16.88
N LEU A 17 -7.10 2.18 16.66
CA LEU A 17 -6.35 1.15 15.90
C LEU A 17 -5.02 0.72 16.54
N GLY A 18 -4.70 1.16 17.76
CA GLY A 18 -3.47 0.75 18.44
C GLY A 18 -2.14 1.27 17.88
N PHE A 19 -2.13 1.89 16.69
CA PHE A 19 -0.91 2.29 15.99
C PHE A 19 -0.08 3.35 16.74
N THR A 20 1.24 3.14 16.76
CA THR A 20 2.22 4.09 17.32
C THR A 20 2.23 5.44 16.57
N LYS A 21 2.74 6.52 17.18
CA LYS A 21 2.88 7.92 16.67
C LYS A 21 3.70 8.07 15.36
N LYS A 22 3.65 7.13 14.44
CA LYS A 22 4.53 7.01 13.28
C LYS A 22 3.72 7.16 12.00
N LEU A 23 4.38 7.67 10.95
CA LEU A 23 3.73 7.97 9.66
C LEU A 23 2.98 6.75 9.13
N ILE A 24 1.69 6.90 8.86
CA ILE A 24 0.88 5.93 8.13
C ILE A 24 1.06 6.22 6.64
N ILE A 25 1.44 5.21 5.87
CA ILE A 25 1.52 5.31 4.41
C ILE A 25 0.12 5.08 3.85
N GLU A 26 -0.42 6.09 3.21
CA GLU A 26 -1.66 6.02 2.43
C GLU A 26 -1.33 5.81 0.96
N ILE A 27 -1.93 4.79 0.34
CA ILE A 27 -1.78 4.50 -1.09
C ILE A 27 -3.14 4.69 -1.76
N PRO A 28 -3.27 5.72 -2.62
CA PRO A 28 -4.46 5.94 -3.42
C PRO A 28 -4.80 4.74 -4.30
N PHE A 29 -6.10 4.53 -4.52
CA PHE A 29 -6.58 3.48 -5.41
C PHE A 29 -5.94 3.56 -6.81
N GLU A 30 -5.78 4.76 -7.35
CA GLU A 30 -5.25 4.98 -8.70
C GLU A 30 -3.77 4.55 -8.82
N ILE A 31 -3.00 4.65 -7.74
CA ILE A 31 -1.64 4.11 -7.68
C ILE A 31 -1.68 2.59 -7.49
N LEU A 32 -2.61 2.10 -6.66
CA LEU A 32 -2.72 0.70 -6.31
C LEU A 32 -3.12 -0.18 -7.51
N SER A 33 -4.06 0.28 -8.35
CA SER A 33 -4.60 -0.45 -9.50
C SER A 33 -3.80 -0.30 -10.79
N ASN A 34 -2.78 0.55 -10.80
CA ASN A 34 -2.00 0.84 -11.99
C ASN A 34 -1.14 -0.36 -12.42
N GLN A 35 -1.28 -0.82 -13.66
CA GLN A 35 -0.53 -1.97 -14.17
C GLN A 35 0.90 -1.64 -14.60
N GLU A 36 1.18 -0.39 -14.96
CA GLU A 36 2.51 0.06 -15.36
C GLU A 36 3.47 0.16 -14.16
N LEU A 37 2.94 0.26 -12.95
CA LEU A 37 3.71 0.38 -11.72
C LEU A 37 4.02 -0.99 -11.12
N SER A 38 5.30 -1.22 -10.83
CA SER A 38 5.72 -2.34 -9.99
C SER A 38 5.27 -2.16 -8.54
N LEU A 39 5.16 -3.24 -7.78
CA LEU A 39 4.75 -3.20 -6.36
C LEU A 39 5.62 -2.27 -5.51
N ASN A 40 6.94 -2.23 -5.79
CA ASN A 40 7.87 -1.33 -5.11
C ASN A 40 7.62 0.14 -5.46
N GLU A 41 7.31 0.43 -6.73
CA GLU A 41 6.94 1.78 -7.17
C GLU A 41 5.62 2.21 -6.53
N LYS A 42 4.61 1.32 -6.44
CA LYS A 42 3.34 1.58 -5.74
C LYS A 42 3.57 1.94 -4.27
N LEU A 43 4.40 1.16 -3.57
CA LEU A 43 4.72 1.43 -2.16
C LEU A 43 5.47 2.76 -1.97
N MET A 44 6.45 3.06 -2.85
CA MET A 44 7.15 4.34 -2.78
C MET A 44 6.24 5.53 -3.07
N LEU A 45 5.41 5.46 -4.12
CA LEU A 45 4.46 6.51 -4.44
C LEU A 45 3.48 6.74 -3.30
N GLY A 46 3.08 5.69 -2.58
CA GLY A 46 2.35 5.79 -1.33
C GLY A 46 3.04 6.65 -0.27
N LEU A 47 4.33 6.38 -0.03
CA LEU A 47 5.14 7.18 0.90
C LEU A 47 5.20 8.64 0.46
N ASP A 48 5.50 8.88 -0.82
CA ASP A 48 5.57 10.23 -1.40
C ASP A 48 4.23 10.97 -1.35
N PHE A 49 3.12 10.27 -1.59
CA PHE A 49 1.76 10.81 -1.49
C PHE A 49 1.43 11.24 -0.04
N SER A 50 1.79 10.39 0.92
CA SER A 50 1.61 10.68 2.34
C SER A 50 2.46 11.87 2.80
N LEU A 51 3.69 11.97 2.29
CA LEU A 51 4.57 13.11 2.55
C LEU A 51 4.15 14.38 1.81
N LYS A 52 3.56 14.29 0.61
CA LYS A 52 3.04 15.45 -0.14
C LYS A 52 2.04 16.24 0.69
N LYS A 53 1.11 15.55 1.37
CA LYS A 53 0.11 16.19 2.24
C LYS A 53 0.74 17.00 3.38
N LYS A 54 1.91 16.59 3.90
CA LYS A 54 2.58 17.22 5.05
C LYS A 54 3.66 18.24 4.67
N LEU A 55 4.46 17.94 3.64
CA LEU A 55 5.68 18.68 3.29
C LEU A 55 5.66 19.24 1.86
N GLY A 56 4.71 18.82 1.02
CA GLY A 56 4.65 19.16 -0.40
C GLY A 56 5.67 18.42 -1.29
N PHE A 57 6.76 17.88 -0.72
CA PHE A 57 7.81 17.16 -1.44
C PHE A 57 8.53 16.14 -0.54
N ASN A 58 9.23 15.20 -1.18
CA ASN A 58 10.14 14.28 -0.51
C ASN A 58 11.61 14.60 -0.83
N GLN A 59 12.44 14.66 0.21
CA GLN A 59 13.88 14.90 0.11
C GLN A 59 14.73 13.81 0.78
N MET A 60 14.10 12.70 1.22
CA MET A 60 14.79 11.60 1.86
C MET A 60 15.76 10.94 0.87
N THR A 61 16.92 10.51 1.38
CA THR A 61 17.90 9.76 0.59
C THR A 61 17.40 8.35 0.30
N ASN A 62 17.95 7.71 -0.73
CA ASN A 62 17.57 6.34 -1.07
C ASN A 62 17.87 5.37 0.09
N LYS A 63 18.94 5.62 0.84
CA LYS A 63 19.29 4.87 2.05
C LYS A 63 18.21 4.98 3.12
N LYS A 64 17.78 6.22 3.43
CA LYS A 64 16.76 6.47 4.46
C LYS A 64 15.39 5.88 4.09
N ILE A 65 14.99 5.97 2.82
CA ILE A 65 13.76 5.31 2.33
C ILE A 65 13.91 3.78 2.39
N GLY A 66 15.07 3.26 2.02
CA GLY A 66 15.36 1.83 2.10
C GLY A 66 15.24 1.29 3.52
N GLU A 67 15.79 2.00 4.51
CA GLU A 67 15.63 1.70 5.92
C GLU A 67 14.15 1.75 6.36
N PHE A 68 13.41 2.77 5.90
CA PHE A 68 12.02 2.99 6.29
C PHE A 68 11.05 1.93 5.75
N LEU A 69 11.22 1.54 4.48
CA LEU A 69 10.36 0.56 3.79
C LEU A 69 10.90 -0.87 3.85
N ASN A 70 12.05 -1.08 4.50
CA ASN A 70 12.85 -2.28 4.39
C ASN A 70 13.06 -2.73 2.92
N LEU A 71 13.62 -1.84 2.13
CA LEU A 71 13.99 -2.07 0.73
C LEU A 71 15.48 -1.81 0.55
N HIS A 72 16.12 -2.56 -0.34
CA HIS A 72 17.51 -2.28 -0.67
C HIS A 72 17.64 -0.89 -1.33
N PRO A 73 18.62 -0.04 -0.96
CA PRO A 73 18.75 1.31 -1.51
C PRO A 73 18.84 1.38 -3.05
N ASN A 74 19.38 0.33 -3.69
CA ASN A 74 19.42 0.22 -5.16
C ASN A 74 18.02 0.07 -5.76
N ILE A 75 17.13 -0.68 -5.12
CA ILE A 75 15.73 -0.83 -5.56
C ILE A 75 15.06 0.54 -5.48
N VAL A 76 15.23 1.26 -4.38
CA VAL A 76 14.72 2.62 -4.20
C VAL A 76 15.25 3.56 -5.29
N GLY A 77 16.55 3.48 -5.59
CA GLY A 77 17.18 4.26 -6.66
C GLY A 77 16.57 3.98 -8.03
N ASN A 78 16.38 2.71 -8.38
CA ASN A 78 15.77 2.28 -9.63
C ASN A 78 14.31 2.74 -9.72
N CYS A 79 13.51 2.54 -8.66
CA CYS A 79 12.13 3.01 -8.62
C CYS A 79 12.04 4.53 -8.81
N ARG A 80 12.92 5.33 -8.17
CA ARG A 80 12.94 6.79 -8.36
C ARG A 80 13.29 7.20 -9.78
N LYS A 81 14.24 6.50 -10.41
CA LYS A 81 14.61 6.74 -11.80
C LYS A 81 13.42 6.46 -12.72
N ASN A 82 12.82 5.28 -12.59
CA ASN A 82 11.66 4.88 -13.40
C ASN A 82 10.47 5.83 -13.21
N LEU A 83 10.18 6.25 -11.97
CA LEU A 83 9.07 7.16 -11.68
C LEU A 83 9.29 8.59 -12.21
N LEU A 84 10.54 9.01 -12.38
CA LEU A 84 10.87 10.25 -13.10
C LEU A 84 10.65 10.09 -14.61
N GLU A 85 11.11 8.98 -15.19
CA GLU A 85 10.93 8.67 -16.61
C GLU A 85 9.45 8.57 -16.98
N LYS A 86 8.65 7.92 -16.14
CA LYS A 86 7.20 7.82 -16.23
C LYS A 86 6.44 9.10 -15.79
N GLN A 87 7.15 10.20 -15.52
CA GLN A 87 6.55 11.51 -15.19
C GLN A 87 5.66 11.56 -13.92
N TYR A 88 5.75 10.57 -13.03
CA TYR A 88 5.10 10.63 -11.71
C TYR A 88 5.78 11.63 -10.77
N PHE A 89 7.06 11.92 -11.01
CA PHE A 89 7.82 12.89 -10.23
C PHE A 89 8.39 14.02 -11.09
N ILE A 90 8.48 15.19 -10.47
CA ILE A 90 9.34 16.28 -10.92
C ILE A 90 10.47 16.42 -9.90
N LYS A 91 11.72 16.35 -10.36
CA LYS A 91 12.89 16.54 -9.51
C LYS A 91 13.40 17.97 -9.61
N LYS A 92 13.53 18.67 -8.47
CA LYS A 92 14.23 19.95 -8.36
C LYS A 92 15.34 19.81 -7.32
N GLY A 93 16.59 19.73 -7.79
CA GLY A 93 17.74 19.46 -6.92
C GLY A 93 17.60 18.12 -6.19
N ARG A 94 17.51 18.17 -4.85
CA ARG A 94 17.32 16.98 -3.98
C ARG A 94 15.84 16.67 -3.67
N GLN A 95 14.92 17.50 -4.14
CA GLN A 95 13.50 17.39 -3.82
C GLN A 95 12.74 16.70 -4.97
N TYR A 96 11.86 15.79 -4.61
CA TYR A 96 10.95 15.06 -5.49
C TYR A 96 9.52 15.53 -5.21
N PHE A 97 8.86 16.03 -6.25
CA PHE A 97 7.48 16.51 -6.18
C PHE A 97 6.58 15.53 -6.94
N LEU A 98 5.56 15.01 -6.26
CA LEU A 98 4.56 14.10 -6.85
C LEU A 98 3.61 14.90 -7.76
N THR A 99 3.59 14.56 -9.04
CA THR A 99 2.67 15.12 -10.05
C THR A 99 1.27 14.57 -9.89
N ASP A 100 0.29 15.10 -10.61
CA ASP A 100 -1.07 14.53 -10.64
C ASP A 100 -1.24 13.43 -11.70
N HIS A 101 -0.15 12.99 -12.34
CA HIS A 101 -0.18 11.95 -13.39
C HIS A 101 -0.84 10.64 -12.94
N TYR A 102 -0.68 10.27 -11.66
CA TYR A 102 -1.33 9.10 -11.09
C TYR A 102 -2.86 9.14 -11.13
N LYS A 103 -3.48 10.33 -11.26
CA LYS A 103 -4.94 10.47 -11.39
C LYS A 103 -5.43 10.19 -12.81
N THR A 104 -4.60 10.50 -13.82
CA THR A 104 -5.02 10.56 -15.23
C THR A 104 -5.08 9.18 -15.89
N ILE A 105 -4.24 8.24 -15.48
CA ILE A 105 -4.15 6.91 -16.11
C ILE A 105 -5.46 6.10 -15.95
N HIS A 106 -6.19 6.36 -14.87
CA HIS A 106 -7.47 5.71 -14.61
C HIS A 106 -8.57 6.09 -15.63
N GLU A 107 -8.52 7.29 -16.22
CA GLU A 107 -9.54 7.71 -17.20
C GLU A 107 -9.35 7.04 -18.58
N ALA A 108 -8.12 6.62 -18.91
CA ALA A 108 -7.82 5.96 -20.18
C ALA A 108 -8.06 4.44 -20.14
N GLU A 109 -7.73 3.77 -19.03
CA GLU A 109 -7.86 2.31 -18.88
C GLU A 109 -9.31 1.81 -18.69
N ILE A 110 -10.27 2.70 -18.41
CA ILE A 110 -11.70 2.34 -18.27
C ILE A 110 -12.42 2.22 -19.63
N ASN A 111 -11.85 2.75 -20.72
CA ASN A 111 -12.56 2.85 -22.00
C ASN A 111 -12.56 1.57 -22.84
N ASP A 112 -11.78 0.54 -22.49
CA ASP A 112 -11.74 -0.72 -23.24
C ASP A 112 -12.17 -1.92 -22.39
N THR A 113 -13.32 -2.49 -22.78
CA THR A 113 -13.73 -3.89 -22.57
C THR A 113 -13.59 -4.47 -21.15
N ASP A 114 -14.43 -4.01 -20.23
CA ASP A 114 -15.18 -4.83 -19.25
C ASP A 114 -15.69 -3.91 -18.14
N LYS A 115 -16.95 -3.50 -18.25
CA LYS A 115 -17.71 -2.78 -17.22
C LYS A 115 -18.00 -3.68 -16.01
N ILE A 116 -16.98 -4.21 -15.36
CA ILE A 116 -17.03 -4.45 -13.93
C ILE A 116 -16.51 -3.16 -13.34
N GLU A 117 -17.42 -2.22 -13.09
CA GLU A 117 -17.12 -0.99 -12.36
C GLU A 117 -16.33 -1.39 -11.11
N ASN A 118 -15.05 -1.03 -11.07
CA ASN A 118 -14.29 -1.08 -9.84
C ASN A 118 -14.80 0.10 -8.99
N THR A 119 -15.99 -0.08 -8.40
CA THR A 119 -16.72 0.93 -7.63
C THR A 119 -15.97 1.30 -6.36
N ASP A 120 -15.11 0.41 -5.89
CA ASP A 120 -14.30 0.60 -4.71
C ASP A 120 -13.00 1.35 -5.05
N ARG A 121 -13.06 2.66 -4.80
CA ARG A 121 -11.95 3.61 -4.90
C ARG A 121 -11.27 3.88 -3.55
N ARG A 122 -11.34 2.93 -2.61
CA ARG A 122 -10.75 3.12 -1.27
C ARG A 122 -9.22 3.19 -1.36
N ASN A 123 -8.64 4.05 -0.53
CA ASN A 123 -7.21 4.08 -0.30
C ASN A 123 -6.85 3.01 0.73
N ILE A 124 -5.70 2.36 0.57
CA ILE A 124 -5.16 1.47 1.59
C ILE A 124 -4.26 2.25 2.54
N LYS A 125 -4.25 1.83 3.81
CA LYS A 125 -3.44 2.45 4.87
C LYS A 125 -2.50 1.40 5.44
N LEU A 126 -1.20 1.69 5.35
CA LEU A 126 -0.13 0.84 5.85
C LEU A 126 0.50 1.50 7.08
N PRO A 127 0.39 0.88 8.26
CA PRO A 127 1.10 1.31 9.46
C PRO A 127 2.56 0.85 9.41
N ILE A 128 3.39 1.41 10.29
CA ILE A 128 4.84 1.16 10.27
C ILE A 128 5.20 -0.29 10.52
N GLU A 129 4.43 -0.96 11.37
CA GLU A 129 4.59 -2.36 11.73
C GLU A 129 4.47 -3.27 10.50
N ILE A 130 3.84 -2.78 9.42
CA ILE A 130 3.67 -3.49 8.15
C ILE A 130 4.68 -3.00 7.12
N TYR A 131 4.74 -1.70 6.81
CA TYR A 131 5.61 -1.26 5.71
C TYR A 131 7.10 -1.37 6.04
N SER A 132 7.49 -1.29 7.31
CA SER A 132 8.89 -1.46 7.73
C SER A 132 9.26 -2.92 8.05
N ASN A 133 8.28 -3.83 8.02
CA ASN A 133 8.48 -5.21 8.40
C ASN A 133 9.51 -5.90 7.47
N LYS A 134 10.49 -6.58 8.08
CA LYS A 134 11.60 -7.22 7.37
C LYS A 134 11.23 -8.55 6.74
N ASP A 135 10.29 -9.25 7.38
CA ASP A 135 9.85 -10.57 6.95
C ASP A 135 8.79 -10.47 5.85
N LEU A 136 8.22 -9.28 5.62
CA LEU A 136 7.22 -9.05 4.58
C LEU A 136 7.82 -8.59 3.27
N LYS A 137 7.40 -9.27 2.19
CA LYS A 137 7.60 -8.80 0.82
C LYS A 137 6.66 -7.64 0.52
N THR A 138 7.02 -6.78 -0.44
CA THR A 138 6.20 -5.63 -0.84
C THR A 138 4.77 -6.01 -1.22
N GLY A 139 4.58 -7.12 -1.96
CA GLY A 139 3.26 -7.62 -2.30
C GLY A 139 2.42 -8.02 -1.07
N GLU A 140 3.06 -8.65 -0.08
CA GLU A 140 2.40 -9.01 1.19
C GLU A 140 2.01 -7.77 1.99
N LYS A 141 2.86 -6.74 2.01
CA LYS A 141 2.55 -5.45 2.65
C LYS A 141 1.32 -4.79 2.04
N LEU A 142 1.27 -4.71 0.70
CA LEU A 142 0.13 -4.13 -0.03
C LEU A 142 -1.14 -4.94 0.18
N LEU A 143 -1.05 -6.27 0.14
CA LEU A 143 -2.19 -7.16 0.38
C LEU A 143 -2.74 -7.02 1.80
N TRP A 144 -1.87 -6.91 2.81
CA TRP A 144 -2.31 -6.66 4.17
C TRP A 144 -3.08 -5.33 4.26
N GLY A 145 -2.57 -4.27 3.63
CA GLY A 145 -3.25 -2.97 3.60
C GLY A 145 -4.63 -3.02 2.94
N GLU A 146 -4.77 -3.83 1.89
CA GLU A 146 -6.03 -4.10 1.23
C GLU A 146 -7.01 -4.84 2.15
N TYR A 147 -6.59 -5.90 2.83
CA TYR A 147 -7.45 -6.61 3.79
C TYR A 147 -7.84 -5.72 4.98
N ASN A 148 -6.91 -4.93 5.50
CA ASN A 148 -7.15 -4.01 6.60
C ASN A 148 -8.13 -2.88 6.19
N SER A 149 -8.04 -2.36 4.97
CA SER A 149 -9.00 -1.34 4.49
C SER A 149 -10.41 -1.91 4.32
N MET A 150 -10.53 -3.19 3.97
CA MET A 150 -11.80 -3.90 3.86
C MET A 150 -12.44 -4.23 5.21
N SER A 151 -11.65 -4.75 6.16
CA SER A 151 -12.13 -5.21 7.46
C SER A 151 -12.65 -4.11 8.40
N LYS A 152 -12.35 -2.83 8.11
CA LYS A 152 -12.84 -1.67 8.89
C LYS A 152 -14.31 -1.35 8.71
N SER A 153 -14.91 -1.73 7.58
CA SER A 153 -16.35 -1.94 7.55
C SER A 153 -16.59 -3.27 8.24
N ILE A 154 -17.44 -3.36 9.26
CA ILE A 154 -17.83 -4.54 10.09
C ILE A 154 -18.46 -5.66 9.21
N ILE A 155 -17.75 -6.02 8.16
CA ILE A 155 -18.16 -6.76 7.00
C ILE A 155 -16.92 -7.62 6.75
N GLU A 156 -17.05 -8.90 7.04
CA GLU A 156 -16.07 -9.93 6.72
C GLU A 156 -15.51 -9.66 5.32
N TYR A 157 -14.21 -9.90 5.10
CA TYR A 157 -13.63 -9.74 3.78
C TYR A 157 -14.37 -10.62 2.74
N PHE A 158 -15.30 -10.05 1.98
CA PHE A 158 -16.12 -10.79 1.00
C PHE A 158 -15.62 -10.63 -0.45
N ALA A 159 -14.39 -10.15 -0.63
CA ALA A 159 -13.86 -9.95 -1.98
C ALA A 159 -13.25 -11.26 -2.52
N LYS A 160 -13.80 -11.70 -3.66
CA LYS A 160 -13.23 -12.78 -4.50
C LYS A 160 -11.74 -12.52 -4.72
N ARG A 161 -10.91 -13.56 -4.72
CA ARG A 161 -9.44 -13.40 -4.89
C ARG A 161 -9.10 -12.73 -6.22
N GLU A 162 -9.94 -12.97 -7.22
CA GLU A 162 -9.91 -12.39 -8.55
C GLU A 162 -10.08 -10.87 -8.50
N TYR A 163 -10.92 -10.37 -7.59
CA TYR A 163 -11.10 -8.94 -7.38
C TYR A 163 -9.83 -8.29 -6.80
N THR A 164 -9.24 -8.90 -5.76
CA THR A 164 -7.98 -8.42 -5.16
C THR A 164 -6.82 -8.43 -6.15
N ALA A 165 -6.74 -9.51 -6.93
CA ALA A 165 -5.74 -9.70 -7.97
C ALA A 165 -5.82 -8.57 -9.00
N LYS A 166 -7.03 -8.27 -9.49
CA LYS A 166 -7.28 -7.15 -10.41
C LYS A 166 -6.88 -5.80 -9.78
N ARG A 167 -7.27 -5.55 -8.53
CA ARG A 167 -6.97 -4.28 -7.85
C ARG A 167 -5.49 -4.07 -7.56
N LEU A 168 -4.74 -5.12 -7.27
CA LEU A 168 -3.29 -5.02 -7.04
C LEU A 168 -2.48 -5.14 -8.35
N SER A 169 -3.13 -5.44 -9.47
CA SER A 169 -2.52 -5.74 -10.77
C SER A 169 -1.56 -6.94 -10.70
N VAL A 170 -1.99 -8.02 -10.05
CA VAL A 170 -1.19 -9.24 -9.81
C VAL A 170 -1.99 -10.49 -10.11
N SER A 171 -1.34 -11.65 -10.13
CA SER A 171 -2.02 -12.93 -10.36
C SER A 171 -2.78 -13.42 -9.12
N VAL A 172 -3.80 -14.27 -9.33
CA VAL A 172 -4.60 -14.87 -8.26
C VAL A 172 -3.76 -15.82 -7.38
N GLU A 173 -2.73 -16.44 -7.95
CA GLU A 173 -1.75 -17.27 -7.25
C GLU A 173 -0.91 -16.42 -6.30
N SER A 174 -0.50 -15.22 -6.72
CA SER A 174 0.26 -14.28 -5.90
C SER A 174 -0.55 -13.89 -4.66
N ILE A 175 -1.83 -13.56 -4.84
CA ILE A 175 -2.76 -13.32 -3.73
C ILE A 175 -2.80 -14.52 -2.81
N SER A 176 -3.03 -15.72 -3.34
CA SER A 176 -3.15 -16.94 -2.53
C SER A 176 -1.88 -17.27 -1.75
N ASN A 177 -0.70 -17.04 -2.32
CA ASN A 177 0.59 -17.25 -1.67
C ASN A 177 0.84 -16.23 -0.57
N TRP A 178 0.56 -14.95 -0.83
CA TRP A 178 0.73 -13.89 0.15
C TRP A 178 -0.27 -14.01 1.30
N THR A 179 -1.52 -14.42 1.05
CA THR A 179 -2.48 -14.69 2.14
C THR A 179 -1.97 -15.78 3.08
N LYS A 180 -1.42 -16.88 2.54
CA LYS A 180 -0.82 -17.95 3.37
C LYS A 180 0.35 -17.43 4.18
N ALA A 181 1.26 -16.69 3.55
CA ALA A 181 2.42 -16.13 4.23
C ALA A 181 2.02 -15.13 5.34
N LEU A 182 1.00 -14.30 5.13
CA LEU A 182 0.48 -13.39 6.15
C LEU A 182 -0.15 -14.14 7.33
N TYR A 183 -0.85 -15.24 7.06
CA TYR A 183 -1.41 -16.11 8.10
C TYR A 183 -0.32 -16.80 8.92
N GLU A 184 0.67 -17.41 8.26
CA GLU A 184 1.81 -18.08 8.91
C GLU A 184 2.64 -17.11 9.77
N LYS A 185 2.70 -15.82 9.38
CA LYS A 185 3.38 -14.76 10.14
C LYS A 185 2.52 -14.15 11.26
N GLY A 186 1.30 -14.65 11.48
CA GLY A 186 0.41 -14.17 12.53
C GLY A 186 -0.07 -12.74 12.32
N LEU A 187 -0.18 -12.29 11.06
CA LEU A 187 -0.67 -10.95 10.69
C LEU A 187 -2.14 -10.92 10.29
N LEU A 188 -2.78 -12.10 10.30
CA LEU A 188 -4.21 -12.31 10.15
C LEU A 188 -4.72 -13.01 11.42
N GLU A 189 -5.66 -12.39 12.13
CA GLU A 189 -6.31 -12.96 13.33
C GLU A 189 -7.22 -14.13 12.96
N GLU A 190 -7.87 -14.04 11.81
CA GLU A 190 -8.75 -15.08 11.31
C GLU A 190 -8.52 -15.34 9.83
N TYR A 191 -8.38 -16.62 9.48
CA TYR A 191 -8.42 -17.12 8.11
C TYR A 191 -9.31 -18.36 8.07
N LYS A 192 -10.61 -18.18 7.80
CA LYS A 192 -11.55 -19.30 7.66
C LYS A 192 -12.02 -19.44 6.22
N VAL A 193 -11.90 -20.64 5.67
CA VAL A 193 -12.54 -21.00 4.40
C VAL A 193 -13.88 -21.66 4.73
N ILE A 194 -14.99 -20.96 4.49
CA ILE A 194 -16.33 -21.54 4.62
C ILE A 194 -16.69 -22.13 3.26
N SER A 195 -16.86 -23.45 3.19
CA SER A 195 -17.31 -24.14 1.97
C SER A 195 -18.63 -24.87 2.21
N GLY A 196 -19.63 -24.58 1.38
CA GLY A 196 -20.94 -25.25 1.32
C GLY A 196 -21.44 -25.38 -0.12
N TYR A 197 -22.66 -25.87 -0.32
CA TYR A 197 -23.25 -26.06 -1.66
C TYR A 197 -23.24 -24.72 -2.43
N CYS A 198 -22.55 -24.70 -3.57
CA CYS A 198 -22.35 -23.52 -4.44
C CYS A 198 -21.67 -22.29 -3.78
N ILE A 199 -21.07 -22.41 -2.59
CA ILE A 199 -20.54 -21.26 -1.84
C ILE A 199 -19.16 -21.61 -1.28
N ARG A 200 -18.10 -20.94 -1.75
CA ARG A 200 -16.76 -20.97 -1.16
C ARG A 200 -16.35 -19.55 -0.75
N ARG A 201 -16.26 -19.29 0.56
CA ARG A 201 -16.00 -17.98 1.16
C ARG A 201 -14.70 -18.00 1.94
N LYS A 202 -14.05 -16.85 2.08
CA LYS A 202 -12.87 -16.66 2.91
C LYS A 202 -13.11 -15.49 3.85
N ILE A 203 -13.13 -15.72 5.16
CA ILE A 203 -13.15 -14.65 6.16
C ILE A 203 -11.68 -14.35 6.51
N ILE A 204 -11.31 -13.07 6.39
CA ILE A 204 -9.98 -12.57 6.72
C ILE A 204 -10.15 -11.40 7.70
N ILE A 205 -9.55 -11.52 8.89
CA ILE A 205 -9.43 -10.44 9.87
C ILE A 205 -7.94 -10.15 10.02
N THR A 206 -7.53 -8.89 9.85
CA THR A 206 -6.13 -8.47 10.03
C THR A 206 -5.85 -8.16 11.50
N CYS A 207 -4.63 -8.44 11.96
CA CYS A 207 -4.23 -8.14 13.34
C CYS A 207 -4.34 -6.65 13.68
N SER A 208 -4.95 -6.35 14.83
CA SER A 208 -4.78 -5.07 15.48
C SER A 208 -3.40 -5.01 16.14
N PHE A 209 -2.66 -3.93 15.90
CA PHE A 209 -1.39 -3.67 16.58
C PHE A 209 -1.64 -2.85 17.85
N ASP A 210 -2.47 -3.38 18.77
CA ASP A 210 -2.71 -2.75 20.06
C ASP A 210 -1.58 -3.08 21.06
N LYS A 211 -0.83 -2.03 21.44
CA LYS A 211 0.04 -1.91 22.63
C LYS A 211 0.95 -3.11 22.98
N LYS A 212 2.24 -2.96 22.67
CA LYS A 212 3.31 -3.25 23.63
C LYS A 212 4.14 -2.00 23.86
#